data_AF-A0A2S9YVG0-F1
#
_entry.id   AF-A0A2S9YVG0-F1
#
_cell.length_a   1.000
_cell.length_b   1.000
_cell.length_c   1.000
_cell.angle_alpha   90.00
_cell.angle_beta   90.00
_cell.angle_gamma   90.00
#
_symmetry.space_group_name_H-M   'P 1'
#
loop_
_entity.id
_entity.type
_entity.pdbx_description
1 polymer ?
#
loop_
_entity_poly.entity_id
_entity_poly.type
_entity_poly.pdbx_seq_one_letter_code
_entity_poly.pdbx_strand_id
1 'polypeptide(L)'
;MHWLLRLFTRERDPQPRRVDELLEIGDRVELVGRVESLGELHSPLDHEPAVVIRYRGRPTARIDRQTPFADMGTGIEAHQALAFVLRDSSGTALIELDAGVDVGEIHQRLLGTYGAALELDVELVRPGDRVRVQGRVRERTDGGSPHRREAWAAVVVAESVALAE
;
A
#
# COMPACT_ATOMS: atom_id res chain seq x y z
N MET A 1 -13.31 9.58 -11.61
CA MET A 1 -12.61 10.77 -11.05
C MET A 1 -12.88 10.81 -9.56
N HIS A 2 -11.87 10.63 -8.69
CA HIS A 2 -11.65 11.34 -7.41
C HIS A 2 -10.66 10.64 -6.46
N TRP A 3 -9.40 10.48 -6.87
CA TRP A 3 -8.29 10.43 -5.90
C TRP A 3 -7.13 11.38 -6.23
N LEU A 4 -7.31 12.20 -7.29
CA LEU A 4 -6.68 13.51 -7.38
C LEU A 4 -7.65 14.59 -6.87
N LEU A 5 -7.79 14.66 -5.54
CA LEU A 5 -7.93 15.94 -4.87
C LEU A 5 -6.75 16.08 -3.92
N ARG A 6 -5.66 16.57 -4.49
CA ARG A 6 -4.70 17.38 -3.75
C ARG A 6 -5.40 18.69 -3.33
N LEU A 7 -5.13 19.10 -2.08
CA LEU A 7 -4.99 20.48 -1.57
C LEU A 7 -6.04 21.00 -0.56
N PHE A 8 -5.46 21.59 0.50
CA PHE A 8 -6.00 22.54 1.49
C PHE A 8 -6.58 21.98 2.80
N THR A 9 -5.76 21.28 3.59
CA THR A 9 -5.24 21.99 4.77
C THR A 9 -3.81 22.41 4.47
N ARG A 10 -3.53 23.69 4.68
CA ARG A 10 -2.19 24.28 4.73
C ARG A 10 -1.46 23.84 6.01
N GLU A 11 -1.72 22.62 6.47
CA GLU A 11 -0.92 21.95 7.48
C GLU A 11 0.26 21.41 6.71
N ARG A 12 1.46 21.90 7.04
CA ARG A 12 2.73 21.50 6.42
C ARG A 12 2.70 20.00 6.09
N ASP A 13 3.04 19.64 4.86
CA ASP A 13 3.42 18.26 4.56
C ASP A 13 4.36 17.81 5.69
N PRO A 14 4.00 16.78 6.46
CA PRO A 14 4.81 16.37 7.59
C PRO A 14 6.19 16.05 7.05
N GLN A 15 7.22 16.75 7.56
CA GLN A 15 8.59 16.43 7.19
C GLN A 15 8.86 14.97 7.58
N PRO A 16 9.67 14.22 6.80
CA PRO A 16 10.09 12.88 7.17
C PRO A 16 10.60 12.87 8.62
N ARG A 17 9.92 12.11 9.48
CA ARG A 17 10.32 11.92 10.88
C ARG A 17 11.03 10.58 11.00
N ARG A 18 11.95 10.50 11.97
CA ARG A 18 12.56 9.24 12.36
C ARG A 18 11.57 8.44 13.22
N VAL A 19 11.67 7.12 13.19
CA VAL A 19 10.80 6.25 14.00
C VAL A 19 10.96 6.51 15.50
N ASP A 20 12.17 6.82 15.98
CA ASP A 20 12.43 7.16 17.39
C ASP A 20 11.86 8.52 17.83
N GLU A 21 11.51 9.38 16.88
CA GLU A 21 10.95 10.72 17.10
C GLU A 21 9.41 10.76 17.10
N LEU A 22 8.76 9.60 17.01
CA LEU A 22 7.30 9.52 17.11
C LEU A 22 6.90 9.78 18.56
N LEU A 23 6.29 10.94 18.86
CA LEU A 23 6.06 11.36 20.26
C LEU A 23 4.62 11.16 20.71
N GLU A 24 3.62 11.40 19.87
CA GLU A 24 2.21 11.43 20.29
C GLU A 24 1.35 10.44 19.50
N ILE A 25 0.43 9.75 20.20
CA ILE A 25 -0.59 8.91 19.57
C ILE A 25 -1.59 9.82 18.85
N GLY A 26 -1.96 9.46 17.63
CA GLY A 26 -2.84 10.24 16.76
C GLY A 26 -2.11 11.21 15.84
N ASP A 27 -0.80 11.44 16.06
CA ASP A 27 0.03 12.29 15.21
C ASP A 27 0.02 11.80 13.76
N ARG A 28 -0.12 12.76 12.84
CA ARG A 28 0.20 12.55 11.43
C ARG A 28 1.69 12.51 11.24
N VAL A 29 2.15 11.50 10.51
CA VAL A 29 3.57 11.20 10.33
C VAL A 29 3.88 10.87 8.88
N GLU A 30 5.07 11.26 8.46
CA GLU A 30 5.72 10.73 7.28
C GLU A 30 6.98 9.99 7.74
N LEU A 31 7.09 8.70 7.39
CA LEU A 31 8.24 7.87 7.69
C LEU A 31 8.91 7.44 6.38
N VAL A 32 10.23 7.32 6.40
CA VAL A 32 10.99 6.77 5.27
C VAL A 32 11.88 5.66 5.77
N GLY A 33 11.76 4.47 5.17
CA GLY A 33 12.52 3.31 5.61
C GLY A 33 12.49 2.19 4.58
N ARG A 34 13.11 1.06 4.94
CA ARG A 34 13.09 -0.17 4.16
C ARG A 34 11.97 -1.08 4.65
N VAL A 35 11.34 -1.76 3.69
CA VAL A 35 10.27 -2.73 3.96
C VAL A 35 10.85 -4.06 4.41
N GLU A 36 10.35 -4.55 5.53
CA GLU A 36 10.54 -5.90 6.04
C GLU A 36 9.18 -6.62 6.04
N SER A 37 9.12 -7.74 5.34
CA SER A 37 7.89 -8.50 5.15
C SER A 37 7.53 -9.31 6.40
N LEU A 38 6.25 -9.30 6.79
CA LEU A 38 5.67 -10.22 7.77
C LEU A 38 4.90 -11.38 7.10
N GLY A 39 4.64 -11.25 5.80
CA GLY A 39 3.88 -12.17 4.97
C GLY A 39 3.89 -11.66 3.53
N GLU A 40 3.68 -12.56 2.58
CA GLU A 40 3.91 -12.26 1.16
C GLU A 40 2.61 -12.37 0.36
N LEU A 41 2.32 -11.31 -0.40
CA LEU A 41 1.44 -11.36 -1.55
C LEU A 41 2.28 -11.69 -2.78
N HIS A 42 1.61 -12.18 -3.82
CA HIS A 42 2.26 -12.44 -5.11
C HIS A 42 1.52 -11.69 -6.20
N SER A 43 2.27 -10.97 -7.03
CA SER A 43 1.74 -10.30 -8.21
C SER A 43 1.02 -11.31 -9.12
N PRO A 44 -0.19 -11.01 -9.61
CA PRO A 44 -0.91 -11.92 -10.50
C PRO A 44 -0.31 -11.99 -11.91
N LEU A 45 0.61 -11.08 -12.28
CA LEU A 45 1.21 -11.01 -13.61
C LEU A 45 2.45 -11.88 -13.76
N ASP A 46 3.36 -11.78 -12.80
CA ASP A 46 4.71 -12.32 -12.85
C ASP A 46 5.08 -13.12 -11.60
N HIS A 47 4.16 -13.24 -10.63
CA HIS A 47 4.35 -13.92 -9.36
C HIS A 47 5.48 -13.32 -8.49
N GLU A 48 5.89 -12.07 -8.73
CA GLU A 48 6.85 -11.41 -7.86
C GLU A 48 6.29 -11.19 -6.45
N PRO A 49 7.11 -11.37 -5.39
CA PRO A 49 6.68 -11.16 -4.02
C PRO A 49 6.49 -9.68 -3.69
N ALA A 50 5.41 -9.36 -2.99
CA ALA A 50 5.06 -8.00 -2.60
C ALA A 50 4.37 -7.96 -1.23
N VAL A 51 4.42 -6.80 -0.57
CA VAL A 51 3.60 -6.50 0.62
C VAL A 51 2.42 -5.58 0.28
N VAL A 52 2.51 -4.84 -0.82
CA VAL A 52 1.41 -4.05 -1.39
C VAL A 52 1.40 -4.25 -2.90
N ILE A 53 0.21 -4.53 -3.43
CA ILE A 53 -0.06 -4.63 -4.86
C ILE A 53 -1.09 -3.55 -5.20
N ARG A 54 -0.74 -2.67 -6.14
CA ARG A 54 -1.70 -1.78 -6.80
C ARG A 54 -1.92 -2.26 -8.21
N TYR A 55 -3.17 -2.45 -8.54
CA TYR A 55 -3.58 -3.06 -9.79
C TYR A 55 -4.48 -2.11 -10.56
N ARG A 56 -4.16 -1.87 -11.83
CA ARG A 56 -5.01 -1.15 -12.77
C ARG A 56 -5.23 -2.01 -14.00
N GLY A 57 -6.49 -2.22 -14.36
CA GLY A 57 -6.88 -2.89 -15.59
C GLY A 57 -7.72 -1.98 -16.47
N ARG A 58 -7.37 -1.85 -17.74
CA ARG A 58 -8.11 -1.05 -18.73
C ARG A 58 -8.45 -1.89 -19.96
N PRO A 59 -9.74 -2.05 -20.29
CA PRO A 59 -10.12 -2.62 -21.57
C PRO A 59 -9.66 -1.72 -22.72
N THR A 60 -8.99 -2.29 -23.72
CA THR A 60 -8.51 -1.56 -24.91
C THR A 60 -9.52 -1.56 -26.06
N ALA A 61 -10.44 -2.52 -26.07
CA ALA A 61 -11.53 -2.59 -27.04
C ALA A 61 -12.88 -2.32 -26.36
N ARG A 62 -13.76 -1.59 -27.06
CA ARG A 62 -15.19 -1.57 -26.73
C ARG A 62 -15.77 -2.95 -27.05
N ILE A 63 -15.96 -3.77 -26.02
CA ILE A 63 -16.73 -5.01 -26.16
C ILE A 63 -18.21 -4.62 -26.29
N ASP A 64 -18.84 -5.13 -27.34
CA ASP A 64 -20.25 -4.84 -27.63
C ASP A 64 -21.15 -5.43 -26.54
N ARG A 65 -22.21 -4.69 -26.23
CA ARG A 65 -22.95 -4.73 -24.95
C ARG A 65 -23.64 -6.06 -24.69
N GLN A 66 -23.13 -6.82 -23.72
CA GLN A 66 -23.95 -7.72 -22.87
C GLN A 66 -23.28 -8.09 -21.53
N THR A 67 -22.19 -7.43 -21.16
CA THR A 67 -21.54 -7.61 -19.86
C THR A 67 -22.12 -6.61 -18.85
N PRO A 68 -22.41 -7.01 -17.60
CA PRO A 68 -23.01 -6.15 -16.56
C PRO A 68 -22.11 -4.99 -16.08
N PHE A 69 -21.03 -4.71 -16.81
CA PHE A 69 -20.00 -3.74 -16.51
C PHE A 69 -19.92 -2.63 -17.57
N ALA A 70 -21.02 -2.39 -18.29
CA ALA A 70 -21.13 -1.42 -19.40
C ALA A 70 -20.83 0.05 -19.05
N ASP A 71 -20.49 0.36 -17.79
CA ASP A 71 -20.05 1.68 -17.32
C ASP A 71 -18.51 1.81 -17.18
N MET A 72 -17.73 0.77 -17.55
CA MET A 72 -16.27 0.72 -17.40
C MET A 72 -15.48 1.50 -18.47
N GLY A 73 -15.89 2.72 -18.79
CA GLY A 73 -15.11 3.62 -19.63
C GLY A 73 -13.81 4.14 -18.97
N THR A 74 -13.57 3.83 -17.70
CA THR A 74 -12.50 4.46 -16.88
C THR A 74 -11.45 3.50 -16.32
N GLY A 75 -11.55 2.19 -16.60
CA GLY A 75 -10.68 1.16 -16.02
C GLY A 75 -11.10 0.74 -14.62
N ILE A 76 -10.55 -0.40 -14.17
CA ILE A 76 -10.69 -0.91 -12.81
C ILE A 76 -9.38 -0.62 -12.07
N GLU A 77 -9.49 -0.07 -10.88
CA GLU A 77 -8.38 0.06 -9.94
C GLU A 77 -8.70 -0.77 -8.69
N ALA A 78 -7.70 -1.49 -8.20
CA ALA A 78 -7.80 -2.30 -6.99
C ALA A 78 -6.45 -2.30 -6.25
N HIS A 79 -6.48 -2.57 -4.96
CA HIS A 79 -5.27 -2.81 -4.18
C HIS A 79 -5.45 -4.00 -3.27
N GLN A 80 -4.32 -4.62 -2.94
CA GLN A 80 -4.20 -5.63 -1.89
C GLN A 80 -2.96 -5.30 -1.07
N ALA A 81 -3.07 -5.37 0.26
CA ALA A 81 -1.96 -5.04 1.14
C ALA A 81 -1.90 -5.96 2.35
N LEU A 82 -0.69 -6.21 2.83
CA LEU A 82 -0.41 -6.81 4.12
C LEU A 82 0.30 -5.81 5.02
N ALA A 83 0.14 -5.98 6.33
CA ALA A 83 0.96 -5.26 7.28
C ALA A 83 2.44 -5.64 7.10
N PHE A 84 3.33 -4.67 7.25
CA PHE A 84 4.77 -4.87 7.10
C PHE A 84 5.53 -4.04 8.12
N VAL A 85 6.80 -4.37 8.33
CA VAL A 85 7.68 -3.58 9.19
C VAL A 85 8.43 -2.57 8.34
N LEU A 86 8.43 -1.32 8.76
CA LEU A 86 9.29 -0.29 8.19
C LEU A 86 10.50 -0.10 9.10
N ARG A 87 11.70 -0.34 8.58
CA ARG A 87 12.96 -0.14 9.30
C ARG A 87 13.71 1.07 8.76
N ASP A 88 14.11 1.96 9.65
CA ASP A 88 15.09 3.00 9.35
C ASP A 88 16.32 2.87 10.27
N SER A 89 17.25 3.83 10.24
CA SER A 89 18.43 3.81 11.10
C SER A 89 18.13 4.09 12.58
N SER A 90 16.90 4.49 12.90
CA SER A 90 16.46 4.86 14.25
C SER A 90 15.65 3.76 14.94
N GLY A 91 14.98 2.90 14.17
CA GLY A 91 14.19 1.81 14.73
C GLY A 91 13.27 1.13 13.70
N THR A 92 12.24 0.49 14.22
CA THR A 92 11.23 -0.23 13.45
C THR A 92 9.82 0.19 13.82
N ALA A 93 8.99 0.43 12.82
CA ALA A 93 7.56 0.67 12.99
C ALA A 93 6.77 -0.44 12.29
N LEU A 94 5.70 -0.93 12.93
CA LEU A 94 4.71 -1.77 12.26
C LEU A 94 3.78 -0.88 11.45
N ILE A 95 3.69 -1.13 10.15
CA ILE A 95 2.82 -0.41 9.24
C ILE A 95 1.60 -1.27 8.95
N GLU A 96 0.44 -0.77 9.31
CA GLU A 96 -0.85 -1.37 9.00
C GLU A 96 -1.50 -0.60 7.85
N LEU A 97 -2.08 -1.32 6.90
CA LEU A 97 -2.79 -0.76 5.76
C LEU A 97 -4.19 -1.36 5.69
N ASP A 98 -5.08 -0.67 4.98
CA ASP A 98 -6.29 -1.31 4.49
C ASP A 98 -5.91 -2.50 3.59
N ALA A 99 -6.39 -3.69 3.95
CA ALA A 99 -6.03 -4.93 3.25
C ALA A 99 -6.51 -4.94 1.79
N GLY A 100 -7.52 -4.14 1.47
CA GLY A 100 -8.09 -4.05 0.14
C GLY A 100 -8.89 -5.29 -0.24
N VAL A 101 -8.71 -5.73 -1.48
CA VAL A 101 -9.47 -6.83 -2.12
C VAL A 101 -8.51 -7.87 -2.68
N ASP A 102 -9.01 -9.07 -2.99
CA ASP A 102 -8.22 -10.10 -3.67
C ASP A 102 -7.96 -9.67 -5.12
N VAL A 103 -6.74 -9.19 -5.38
CA VAL A 103 -6.31 -8.74 -6.71
C VAL A 103 -6.19 -9.92 -7.68
N GLY A 104 -5.89 -11.13 -7.19
CA GLY A 104 -5.85 -12.34 -8.01
C GLY A 104 -7.22 -12.69 -8.58
N GLU A 105 -8.27 -12.64 -7.76
CA GLU A 105 -9.65 -12.85 -8.22
C GLU A 105 -10.07 -11.81 -9.26
N ILE A 106 -9.76 -10.53 -9.01
CA ILE A 106 -10.04 -9.44 -9.95
C ILE A 106 -9.31 -9.67 -11.28
N HIS A 107 -8.03 -10.03 -11.23
CA HIS A 107 -7.23 -10.31 -12.42
C HIS A 107 -7.83 -11.44 -13.25
N GLN A 108 -8.14 -12.58 -12.62
CA GLN A 108 -8.74 -13.73 -13.33
C GLN A 108 -10.10 -13.37 -13.95
N ARG A 109 -10.95 -12.63 -13.23
CA ARG A 109 -12.24 -12.18 -13.76
C ARG A 109 -12.07 -11.25 -14.96
N LEU A 110 -11.17 -10.28 -14.88
CA LEU A 110 -10.91 -9.34 -15.97
C LEU A 110 -10.30 -10.04 -17.19
N LEU A 111 -9.33 -10.92 -16.97
CA LEU A 111 -8.70 -11.69 -18.03
C LEU A 111 -9.72 -12.62 -18.72
N GLY A 112 -10.59 -13.28 -17.97
CA GLY A 112 -11.67 -14.11 -18.54
C GLY A 112 -12.71 -13.31 -19.34
N THR A 113 -12.90 -12.03 -19.02
CA THR A 113 -13.88 -11.16 -19.68
C THR A 113 -13.32 -10.47 -20.92
N TYR A 114 -12.10 -9.92 -20.82
CA TYR A 114 -11.50 -9.07 -21.85
C TYR A 114 -10.37 -9.75 -22.63
N GLY A 115 -9.80 -10.83 -22.11
CA GLY A 115 -8.73 -11.59 -22.75
C GLY A 115 -7.56 -10.71 -23.15
N ALA A 116 -7.13 -10.82 -24.41
CA ALA A 116 -6.05 -10.02 -24.97
C ALA A 116 -6.38 -8.53 -25.14
N ALA A 117 -7.65 -8.12 -24.97
CA ALA A 117 -8.08 -6.72 -25.04
C ALA A 117 -8.01 -6.02 -23.68
N LEU A 118 -7.09 -6.44 -22.81
CA LEU A 118 -6.89 -5.92 -21.46
C LEU A 118 -5.47 -5.37 -21.33
N GLU A 119 -5.35 -4.07 -21.13
CA GLU A 119 -4.12 -3.42 -20.69
C GLU A 119 -4.03 -3.47 -19.16
N LEU A 120 -2.86 -3.83 -18.65
CA LEU A 120 -2.61 -4.02 -17.22
C LEU A 120 -1.42 -3.18 -16.78
N ASP A 121 -1.55 -2.55 -15.63
CA ASP A 121 -0.51 -1.82 -14.93
C ASP A 121 -0.52 -2.27 -13.47
N VAL A 122 0.63 -2.73 -12.98
CA VAL A 122 0.79 -3.25 -11.62
C VAL A 122 1.99 -2.58 -10.97
N GLU A 123 1.75 -1.88 -9.87
CA GLU A 123 2.80 -1.32 -9.02
C GLU A 123 2.94 -2.20 -7.77
N LEU A 124 4.17 -2.60 -7.46
CA LEU A 124 4.50 -3.45 -6.33
C LEU A 124 5.33 -2.67 -5.32
N VAL A 125 5.04 -2.88 -4.04
CA VAL A 125 5.99 -2.62 -2.95
C VAL A 125 6.54 -3.97 -2.51
N ARG A 126 7.82 -4.19 -2.74
CA ARG A 126 8.51 -5.45 -2.48
C ARG A 126 9.21 -5.44 -1.13
N PRO A 127 9.46 -6.63 -0.54
CA PRO A 127 10.39 -6.73 0.58
C PRO A 127 11.76 -6.16 0.19
N GLY A 128 12.33 -5.34 1.06
CA GLY A 128 13.61 -4.66 0.83
C GLY A 128 13.50 -3.30 0.13
N ASP A 129 12.35 -2.95 -0.46
CA ASP A 129 12.15 -1.64 -1.09
C ASP A 129 12.26 -0.53 -0.05
N ARG A 130 12.80 0.60 -0.49
CA ARG A 130 12.76 1.84 0.30
C ARG A 130 11.45 2.55 -0.01
N VAL A 131 10.68 2.87 1.03
CA VAL A 131 9.36 3.50 0.88
C VAL A 131 9.20 4.69 1.80
N ARG A 132 8.36 5.62 1.36
CA ARG A 132 7.76 6.69 2.15
C ARG A 132 6.36 6.25 2.56
N VAL A 133 6.08 6.28 3.86
CA VAL A 133 4.78 5.95 4.45
C VAL A 133 4.21 7.20 5.09
N GLN A 134 3.00 7.59 4.70
CA GLN A 134 2.25 8.63 5.38
C GLN A 134 1.08 7.99 6.12
N GLY A 135 0.87 8.39 7.36
CA GLY A 135 -0.17 7.77 8.19
C GLY A 135 -0.32 8.44 9.54
N ARG A 136 -0.91 7.69 10.47
CA ARG A 136 -1.12 8.13 11.85
C ARG A 136 -0.57 7.13 12.84
N VAL A 137 0.08 7.63 13.89
CA VAL A 137 0.55 6.79 14.99
C VAL A 137 -0.66 6.27 15.76
N ARG A 138 -0.84 4.95 15.82
CA ARG A 138 -1.92 4.30 16.57
C ARG A 138 -1.47 3.86 17.95
N GLU A 139 -0.26 3.31 18.03
CA GLU A 139 0.29 2.77 19.28
C GLU A 139 1.78 3.12 19.36
N ARG A 140 2.23 3.39 20.59
CA ARG A 140 3.65 3.46 20.94
C ARG A 140 3.98 2.34 21.91
N THR A 141 5.14 1.72 21.71
CA THR A 141 5.68 0.77 22.68
C THR A 141 6.74 1.48 23.50
N ASP A 142 6.36 1.97 24.68
CA ASP A 142 7.30 2.59 25.62
C ASP A 142 8.11 1.52 26.32
N GLY A 143 9.34 1.31 25.83
CA GLY A 143 10.23 0.29 26.32
C GLY A 143 9.87 -1.07 25.74
N GLY A 144 10.75 -1.59 24.89
CA GLY A 144 10.70 -2.96 24.44
C GLY A 144 10.62 -3.87 25.67
N SER A 145 9.43 -4.42 25.91
CA SER A 145 9.28 -5.47 26.91
C SER A 145 10.20 -6.61 26.47
N PRO A 146 11.20 -7.02 27.27
CA PRO A 146 12.22 -8.01 26.86
C PRO A 146 11.64 -9.39 26.51
N HIS A 147 10.31 -9.55 26.63
CA HIS A 147 9.55 -10.75 26.30
C HIS A 147 8.73 -10.66 24.99
N ARG A 148 8.70 -9.52 24.28
CA ARG A 148 8.10 -9.49 22.93
C ARG A 148 9.12 -9.99 21.90
N ARG A 149 8.72 -10.96 21.08
CA ARG A 149 9.51 -11.49 19.96
C ARG A 149 9.75 -10.47 18.85
N GLU A 150 8.93 -9.41 18.77
CA GLU A 150 9.00 -8.40 17.72
C GLU A 150 8.86 -7.02 18.35
N ALA A 151 9.99 -6.29 18.46
CA ALA A 151 10.08 -5.02 19.16
C ALA A 151 9.94 -3.83 18.20
N TRP A 152 8.75 -3.64 17.63
CA TRP A 152 8.44 -2.38 16.95
C TRP A 152 8.24 -1.26 17.98
N ALA A 153 8.83 -0.10 17.71
CA ALA A 153 8.75 1.09 18.56
C ALA A 153 7.36 1.74 18.47
N ALA A 154 6.69 1.60 17.33
CA ALA A 154 5.36 2.16 17.10
C ALA A 154 4.55 1.31 16.10
N VAL A 155 3.23 1.49 16.14
CA VAL A 155 2.31 1.03 15.10
C VAL A 155 1.73 2.25 14.38
N VAL A 156 1.81 2.27 13.06
CA VAL A 156 1.32 3.34 12.20
C VAL A 156 0.27 2.78 11.25
N VAL A 157 -0.91 3.39 11.26
CA VAL A 157 -1.94 3.12 10.26
C VAL A 157 -1.65 4.01 9.06
N ALA A 158 -1.22 3.40 7.96
CA ALA A 158 -0.86 4.12 6.74
C ALA A 158 -2.10 4.58 5.98
N GLU A 159 -2.10 5.85 5.61
CA GLU A 159 -3.02 6.45 4.64
C GLU A 159 -2.45 6.30 3.22
N SER A 160 -1.12 6.31 3.06
CA SER A 160 -0.45 6.06 1.78
C SER A 160 0.95 5.49 1.94
N VAL A 161 1.40 4.76 0.91
CA VAL A 161 2.77 4.25 0.77
C VAL A 161 3.26 4.54 -0.64
N ALA A 162 4.49 4.99 -0.80
CA ALA A 162 5.10 5.21 -2.11
C ALA A 162 6.56 4.78 -2.09
N LEU A 163 7.09 4.32 -3.23
CA LEU A 163 8.52 4.08 -3.36
C LEU A 163 9.27 5.39 -3.09
N ALA A 164 10.36 5.30 -2.33
CA ALA A 164 11.26 6.40 -2.05
C ALA A 164 12.54 6.21 -2.86
N GLU A 165 12.95 7.26 -3.57
CA GLU A 165 14.22 7.30 -4.33
C GLU A 165 15.46 7.18 -3.42
#